data_AF-A0A9E7EZ25-F1
#
_entry.id   AF-A0A9E7EZ25-F1
#
_cell.length_a   1.000
_cell.length_b   1.000
_cell.length_c   1.000
_cell.angle_alpha   90.00
_cell.angle_beta   90.00
_cell.angle_gamma   90.00
#
_symmetry.space_group_name_H-M   'P 1'
#
loop_
_entity.id
_entity.type
_entity.pdbx_description
1 polymer ?
#
loop_
_entity_poly.entity_id
_entity_poly.type
_entity_poly.pdbx_seq_one_letter_code
_entity_poly.pdbx_strand_id
1 'polypeptide(L)'
;MDGLRKLLVEKAREVKGVDELKESAAEFVKEKLAQLIHLLQDAIGFLAEKLDLVFPPETRAETLHRWLHVGLTVVLPVAVVLLCLYYCCCRRNRCCCCGGSRGTGRMMRAPGRHGAVMPRASFESDPRGYFINLRAKKDLVF
;
A
#
# COMPACT_ATOMS: atom_id res chain seq x y z
N MET A 1 6.35 39.28 51.11
CA MET A 1 7.41 38.25 50.99
C MET A 1 6.86 36.83 51.07
N ASP A 2 5.75 36.59 51.79
CA ASP A 2 5.22 35.24 52.04
C ASP A 2 4.55 34.57 50.83
N GLY A 3 3.96 35.35 49.93
CA GLY A 3 3.34 34.82 48.70
C GLY A 3 4.36 34.19 47.74
N LEU A 4 5.54 34.81 47.59
CA LEU A 4 6.61 34.30 46.73
C LEU A 4 7.18 32.97 47.26
N ARG A 5 7.29 32.83 48.59
CA ARG A 5 7.71 31.58 49.22
C ARG A 5 6.73 30.43 48.95
N LYS A 6 5.42 30.70 49.00
CA LYS A 6 4.40 29.69 48.69
C LYS A 6 4.49 29.20 47.24
N LEU A 7 4.65 30.12 46.29
CA LEU A 7 4.81 29.78 44.87
C LEU A 7 6.07 28.95 44.60
N LEU A 8 7.19 29.28 45.26
CA LEU A 8 8.43 28.50 45.14
C LEU A 8 8.27 27.06 45.68
N VAL A 9 7.58 26.90 46.80
CA VAL A 9 7.32 25.57 47.38
C VAL A 9 6.37 24.74 46.50
N GLU A 10 5.37 25.38 45.91
CA GLU A 10 4.43 24.71 45.00
C GLU A 10 5.12 24.25 43.71
N LYS A 11 5.93 25.12 43.09
CA LYS A 11 6.73 24.76 41.91
C LYS A 11 7.76 23.67 42.19
N ALA A 12 8.39 23.67 43.36
CA ALA A 12 9.31 22.62 43.76
C ALA A 12 8.63 21.24 43.91
N ARG A 13 7.38 21.21 44.41
CA ARG A 13 6.59 19.98 44.50
C ARG A 13 6.17 19.47 43.12
N GLU A 14 5.79 20.37 42.22
CA GLU A 14 5.42 20.04 40.85
C GLU A 14 6.60 19.43 40.09
N VAL A 15 7.79 20.05 40.17
CA VAL A 15 9.03 19.52 39.54
C VAL A 15 9.39 18.16 40.11
N LYS A 16 9.36 18.00 41.44
CA LYS A 16 9.69 16.72 42.09
C LYS A 16 8.71 15.60 41.68
N GLY A 17 7.42 15.90 41.56
CA GLY A 17 6.43 14.94 41.08
C GLY A 17 6.66 14.52 39.62
N VAL A 18 7.08 15.46 38.76
CA VAL A 18 7.41 15.16 37.35
C VAL A 18 8.65 14.27 37.23
N ASP A 19 9.67 14.46 38.07
CA ASP A 19 10.87 13.63 38.04
C ASP A 19 10.60 12.19 38.49
N GLU A 20 9.81 11.98 39.56
CA GLU A 20 9.39 10.64 40.02
C GLU A 20 8.53 9.91 38.96
N LEU A 21 7.69 10.64 38.23
CA LEU A 21 6.91 10.08 37.11
C LEU A 21 7.81 9.67 35.93
N LYS A 22 8.89 10.40 35.67
CA LYS A 22 9.86 10.04 34.63
C LYS A 22 10.68 8.82 35.02
N GLU A 23 11.12 8.73 36.27
CA GLU A 23 11.86 7.57 36.76
C GLU A 23 11.01 6.30 36.71
N SER A 24 9.75 6.36 37.15
CA SER A 24 8.83 5.21 37.06
C SER A 24 8.55 4.78 35.61
N ALA A 25 8.38 5.74 34.69
CA ALA A 25 8.23 5.43 33.26
C ALA A 25 9.51 4.82 32.67
N ALA A 26 10.70 5.29 33.07
CA ALA A 26 11.97 4.76 32.62
C ALA A 26 12.19 3.32 33.10
N GLU A 27 11.86 3.01 34.37
CA GLU A 27 11.95 1.66 34.91
C GLU A 27 10.98 0.71 34.20
N PHE A 28 9.75 1.15 33.91
CA PHE A 28 8.79 0.35 33.15
C PHE A 28 9.25 0.06 31.71
N VAL A 29 9.82 1.06 31.02
CA VAL A 29 10.41 0.90 29.68
C VAL A 29 11.59 -0.06 29.72
N LYS A 30 12.47 0.06 30.72
CA LYS A 30 13.63 -0.79 30.91
C LYS A 30 13.24 -2.24 31.16
N GLU A 31 12.22 -2.48 31.98
CA GLU A 31 11.68 -3.82 32.25
C GLU A 31 11.09 -4.45 30.98
N LYS A 32 10.32 -3.69 30.19
CA LYS A 32 9.77 -4.17 28.92
C LYS A 32 10.84 -4.42 27.85
N LEU A 33 11.88 -3.58 27.82
CA LEU A 33 13.03 -3.79 26.96
C LEU A 33 13.80 -5.05 27.35
N ALA A 34 14.01 -5.29 28.65
CA ALA A 34 14.65 -6.51 29.14
C ALA A 34 13.84 -7.76 28.74
N GLN A 35 12.50 -7.71 28.90
CA GLN A 35 11.61 -8.79 28.45
C GLN A 35 11.71 -9.03 26.94
N LEU A 36 11.72 -7.96 26.13
CA LEU A 36 11.87 -8.06 24.68
C LEU A 36 13.23 -8.62 24.27
N ILE A 37 14.30 -8.25 24.97
CA ILE A 37 15.66 -8.77 24.70
C ILE A 37 15.71 -10.27 24.97
N HIS A 38 15.11 -10.74 26.08
CA HIS A 38 15.06 -12.18 26.36
C HIS A 38 14.24 -12.93 25.31
N LEU A 39 13.06 -12.43 24.92
CA LEU A 39 12.27 -13.03 23.84
C LEU A 39 13.02 -13.04 22.51
N LEU A 40 13.79 -12.00 22.22
CA LEU A 40 14.60 -11.92 21.00
C LEU A 40 15.78 -12.91 21.06
N GLN A 41 16.43 -13.09 22.21
CA GLN A 41 17.47 -14.09 22.40
C GLN A 41 16.92 -15.51 22.19
N ASP A 42 15.77 -15.85 22.76
CA ASP A 42 15.13 -17.15 22.57
C ASP A 42 14.73 -17.37 21.10
N ALA A 43 14.15 -16.35 20.46
CA ALA A 43 13.77 -16.40 19.06
C ALA A 43 14.99 -16.55 18.14
N ILE A 44 16.08 -15.83 18.40
CA ILE A 44 17.34 -15.95 17.66
C ILE A 44 17.97 -17.32 17.88
N GLY A 45 17.96 -17.85 19.10
CA GLY A 45 18.46 -19.20 19.40
C GLY A 45 17.71 -20.28 18.62
N PHE A 46 16.38 -20.21 18.59
CA PHE A 46 15.55 -21.10 17.80
C PHE A 46 15.75 -20.93 16.30
N LEU A 47 15.87 -19.68 15.82
CA LEU A 47 16.20 -19.40 14.43
C LEU A 47 17.59 -19.94 14.08
N ALA A 48 18.58 -19.79 14.95
CA ALA A 48 19.94 -20.25 14.75
C ALA A 48 20.00 -21.77 14.65
N GLU A 49 19.32 -22.50 15.55
CA GLU A 49 19.25 -23.97 15.50
C GLU A 49 18.58 -24.46 14.21
N LYS A 50 17.49 -23.80 13.78
CA LYS A 50 16.83 -24.12 12.51
C LYS A 50 17.65 -23.71 11.29
N LEU A 51 18.40 -22.62 11.37
CA LEU A 51 19.31 -22.17 10.32
C LEU A 51 20.55 -23.07 10.25
N ASP A 52 21.04 -23.63 11.36
CA ASP A 52 22.13 -24.60 11.39
C ASP A 52 21.75 -25.90 10.68
N LEU A 53 20.49 -26.32 10.80
CA LEU A 53 19.94 -27.48 10.09
C LEU A 53 19.75 -27.24 8.59
N VAL A 54 19.42 -26.00 8.18
CA VAL A 54 19.13 -25.66 6.77
C VAL A 54 20.37 -25.12 6.04
N PHE A 55 21.35 -24.56 6.76
CA PHE A 55 22.54 -23.91 6.21
C PHE A 55 23.79 -24.15 7.07
N PRO A 56 24.78 -24.94 6.61
CA PRO A 56 26.04 -25.16 7.33
C PRO A 56 26.83 -23.86 7.56
N PRO A 57 27.61 -23.76 8.66
CA PRO A 57 28.16 -22.52 9.19
C PRO A 57 29.25 -21.84 8.34
N GLU A 58 29.96 -22.59 7.49
CA GLU A 58 31.15 -22.13 6.75
C GLU A 58 30.84 -21.17 5.58
N THR A 59 29.58 -21.03 5.14
CA THR A 59 29.22 -20.18 3.99
C THR A 59 28.37 -18.95 4.36
N ARG A 60 28.21 -18.66 5.67
CA ARG A 60 27.20 -17.70 6.16
C ARG A 60 27.42 -16.27 5.72
N ALA A 61 28.60 -15.71 5.93
CA ALA A 61 28.83 -14.28 5.70
C ALA A 61 28.73 -13.91 4.21
N GLU A 62 29.34 -14.72 3.34
CA GLU A 62 29.38 -14.45 1.90
C GLU A 62 28.03 -14.69 1.22
N THR A 63 27.32 -15.73 1.66
CA THR A 63 26.00 -16.07 1.11
C THR A 63 24.97 -15.07 1.63
N LEU A 64 24.93 -14.77 2.93
CA LEU A 64 24.00 -13.77 3.47
C LEU A 64 24.23 -12.41 2.83
N HIS A 65 25.47 -11.94 2.69
CA HIS A 65 25.73 -10.65 2.06
C HIS A 65 25.22 -10.63 0.61
N ARG A 66 25.35 -11.75 -0.12
CA ARG A 66 24.80 -11.88 -1.47
C ARG A 66 23.27 -11.88 -1.48
N TRP A 67 22.61 -12.57 -0.54
CA TRP A 67 21.14 -12.57 -0.42
C TRP A 67 20.59 -11.22 0.07
N LEU A 68 21.30 -10.53 0.94
CA LEU A 68 20.96 -9.19 1.42
C LEU A 68 21.12 -8.20 0.27
N HIS A 69 22.20 -8.30 -0.50
CA HIS A 69 22.40 -7.48 -1.69
C HIS A 69 21.33 -7.77 -2.75
N VAL A 70 21.01 -9.04 -3.05
CA VAL A 70 19.94 -9.40 -4.00
C VAL A 70 18.57 -8.96 -3.48
N GLY A 71 18.29 -9.13 -2.19
CA GLY A 71 17.07 -8.65 -1.55
C GLY A 71 16.93 -7.12 -1.66
N LEU A 72 18.00 -6.40 -1.33
CA LEU A 72 18.02 -4.93 -1.37
C LEU A 72 17.99 -4.37 -2.79
N THR A 73 18.70 -5.00 -3.73
CA THR A 73 18.86 -4.47 -5.10
C THR A 73 17.82 -4.96 -6.09
N VAL A 74 17.17 -6.10 -5.83
CA VAL A 74 16.17 -6.67 -6.76
C VAL A 74 14.80 -6.68 -6.11
N VAL A 75 14.66 -7.23 -4.90
CA VAL A 75 13.33 -7.38 -4.28
C VAL A 75 12.76 -6.03 -3.89
N LEU A 76 13.58 -5.12 -3.33
CA LEU A 76 13.11 -3.79 -2.95
C LEU A 76 12.60 -2.95 -4.13
N PRO A 77 13.34 -2.77 -5.25
CA PRO A 77 12.81 -1.99 -6.37
C PRO A 77 11.63 -2.69 -7.05
N VAL A 78 11.61 -4.02 -7.16
CA VAL A 78 10.44 -4.75 -7.71
C VAL A 78 9.20 -4.51 -6.84
N ALA A 79 9.35 -4.62 -5.51
CA ALA A 79 8.28 -4.32 -4.58
C ALA A 79 7.81 -2.86 -4.70
N VAL A 80 8.71 -1.89 -4.80
CA VAL A 80 8.38 -0.47 -4.99
C VAL A 80 7.65 -0.23 -6.31
N VAL A 81 8.09 -0.85 -7.41
CA VAL A 81 7.44 -0.74 -8.72
C VAL A 81 6.03 -1.33 -8.68
N LEU A 82 5.88 -2.54 -8.13
CA LEU A 82 4.57 -3.18 -7.96
C LEU A 82 3.64 -2.35 -7.07
N LEU A 83 4.19 -1.78 -5.99
CA LEU A 83 3.47 -0.89 -5.10
C LEU A 83 3.02 0.37 -5.85
N CYS A 84 3.92 1.05 -6.58
CA CYS A 84 3.60 2.20 -7.42
C CYS A 84 2.53 1.87 -8.46
N LEU A 85 2.62 0.72 -9.13
CA LEU A 85 1.59 0.25 -10.06
C LEU A 85 0.25 0.03 -9.36
N TYR A 86 0.25 -0.61 -8.19
CA TYR A 86 -0.97 -0.81 -7.40
C TYR A 86 -1.60 0.51 -6.93
N TYR A 87 -0.81 1.45 -6.42
CA TYR A 87 -1.31 2.75 -5.94
C TYR A 87 -1.78 3.65 -7.09
N CYS A 88 -1.07 3.66 -8.22
CA CYS A 88 -1.48 4.40 -9.40
C CYS A 88 -2.72 3.75 -10.04
N CYS A 89 -2.71 2.44 -10.33
CA CYS A 89 -3.78 1.80 -11.08
C CYS A 89 -5.04 1.48 -10.25
N CYS A 90 -4.92 1.20 -8.95
CA CYS A 90 -6.05 0.66 -8.15
C CYS A 90 -6.60 1.62 -7.09
N ARG A 91 -5.81 2.54 -6.54
CA ARG A 91 -6.21 3.28 -5.32
C ARG A 91 -6.74 4.68 -5.56
N ARG A 92 -6.47 5.29 -6.71
CA ARG A 92 -7.03 6.59 -7.10
C ARG A 92 -7.77 6.39 -8.41
N ASN A 93 -9.09 6.53 -8.37
CA ASN A 93 -10.07 6.20 -9.41
C ASN A 93 -9.96 7.05 -10.72
N ARG A 94 -8.73 7.48 -11.05
CA ARG A 94 -8.40 8.56 -11.98
C ARG A 94 -6.99 8.38 -12.57
N CYS A 95 -6.59 7.15 -12.90
CA CYS A 95 -5.32 6.91 -13.59
C CYS A 95 -5.50 6.81 -15.11
N CYS A 96 -4.65 7.58 -15.82
CA CYS A 96 -4.67 7.84 -17.26
C CYS A 96 -4.11 6.69 -18.12
N CYS A 97 -3.54 5.65 -17.51
CA CYS A 97 -2.89 4.54 -18.25
C CYS A 97 -3.77 3.30 -18.40
N CYS A 98 -4.85 3.17 -17.61
CA CYS A 98 -5.96 2.27 -17.93
C CYS A 98 -6.95 3.01 -18.84
N GLY A 99 -6.43 3.67 -19.88
CA GLY A 99 -7.15 4.40 -20.91
C GLY A 99 -7.98 3.48 -21.83
N GLY A 100 -8.66 2.49 -21.26
CA GLY A 100 -9.78 1.83 -21.90
C GLY A 100 -10.96 2.79 -21.91
N SER A 101 -10.90 3.75 -22.83
CA SER A 101 -12.00 4.56 -23.36
C SER A 101 -13.29 4.52 -22.53
N ARG A 102 -13.38 5.39 -21.51
CA ARG A 102 -14.69 5.76 -20.95
C ARG A 102 -15.49 6.43 -22.08
N GLY A 103 -16.41 5.68 -22.69
CA GLY A 103 -17.60 6.25 -23.30
C GLY A 103 -17.64 6.42 -24.82
N THR A 104 -16.64 5.98 -25.58
CA THR A 104 -16.78 5.88 -27.05
C THR A 104 -16.41 4.49 -27.50
N GLY A 105 -17.41 3.59 -27.47
CA GLY A 105 -17.31 2.29 -28.11
C GLY A 105 -16.86 2.45 -29.57
N ARG A 106 -16.18 1.43 -30.10
CA ARG A 106 -15.68 1.45 -31.49
C ARG A 106 -16.79 1.89 -32.43
N MET A 107 -16.57 2.97 -33.16
CA MET A 107 -17.50 3.45 -34.18
C MET A 107 -17.42 2.52 -35.40
N MET A 108 -18.56 2.25 -36.04
CA MET A 108 -18.65 1.44 -37.25
C MET A 108 -19.55 2.10 -38.28
N ARG A 109 -19.34 1.81 -39.57
CA ARG A 109 -20.27 2.22 -40.62
C ARG A 109 -21.60 1.48 -40.43
N ALA A 110 -22.69 2.23 -40.38
CA ALA A 110 -24.03 1.75 -40.16
C ALA A 110 -24.52 0.97 -41.41
N PRO A 111 -24.82 -0.34 -41.30
CA PRO A 111 -25.20 -1.17 -42.43
C PRO A 111 -26.49 -0.70 -43.12
N GLY A 112 -26.42 -0.35 -44.41
CA GLY A 112 -27.59 0.08 -45.17
C GLY A 112 -28.00 1.55 -44.95
N ARG A 113 -27.17 2.35 -44.27
CA ARG A 113 -27.31 3.82 -44.20
C ARG A 113 -26.10 4.45 -44.87
N HIS A 114 -26.32 5.14 -45.98
CA HIS A 114 -25.35 5.80 -46.87
C HIS A 114 -24.19 6.51 -46.14
N GLY A 115 -23.16 5.75 -45.71
CA GLY A 115 -21.97 6.27 -45.04
C GLY A 115 -22.15 6.74 -43.59
N ALA A 116 -23.33 6.56 -42.98
CA ALA A 116 -23.55 6.97 -41.59
C ALA A 116 -22.69 6.12 -40.63
N VAL A 117 -22.27 6.71 -39.52
CA VAL A 117 -21.44 6.04 -38.51
C VAL A 117 -22.23 5.88 -37.22
N MET A 118 -22.13 4.71 -36.59
CA MET A 118 -22.79 4.40 -35.33
C MET A 118 -21.86 3.72 -34.33
N PRO A 119 -22.11 3.80 -33.01
CA PRO A 119 -21.42 2.98 -32.03
C PRO A 119 -21.70 1.51 -32.30
N ARG A 120 -20.64 0.69 -32.38
CA ARG A 120 -20.77 -0.76 -32.59
C ARG A 120 -21.56 -1.44 -31.47
N ALA A 121 -21.39 -0.97 -30.23
CA ALA A 121 -22.11 -1.49 -29.08
C ALA A 121 -23.64 -1.36 -29.25
N SER A 122 -24.14 -0.23 -29.77
CA SER A 122 -25.57 -0.01 -30.01
C SER A 122 -26.14 -0.93 -31.09
N PHE A 123 -25.32 -1.34 -32.08
CA PHE A 123 -25.72 -2.33 -33.08
C PHE A 123 -25.76 -3.74 -32.48
N GLU A 124 -24.73 -4.11 -31.73
CA GLU A 124 -24.59 -5.44 -31.12
C GLU A 124 -25.63 -5.68 -30.02
N SER A 125 -26.10 -4.63 -29.33
CA SER A 125 -27.13 -4.75 -28.30
C SER A 125 -28.53 -5.05 -28.85
N ASP A 126 -28.91 -4.43 -29.97
CA ASP A 126 -30.21 -4.67 -30.62
C ASP A 126 -30.13 -4.53 -32.16
N PRO A 127 -29.67 -5.58 -32.86
CA PRO A 127 -29.60 -5.55 -34.31
C PRO A 127 -30.99 -5.55 -34.95
N ARG A 128 -32.01 -6.12 -34.28
CA ARG A 128 -33.36 -6.22 -34.83
C ARG A 128 -34.04 -4.85 -34.83
N GLY A 129 -33.95 -4.11 -33.73
CA GLY A 129 -34.46 -2.73 -33.62
C GLY A 129 -33.79 -1.80 -34.62
N TYR A 130 -32.48 -1.95 -34.84
CA TYR A 130 -31.75 -1.23 -35.88
C TYR A 130 -32.40 -1.39 -37.26
N PHE A 131 -32.64 -2.63 -37.72
CA PHE A 131 -33.23 -2.88 -39.04
C PHE A 131 -34.71 -2.48 -39.13
N ILE A 132 -35.48 -2.58 -38.03
CA ILE A 132 -36.86 -2.07 -37.98
C ILE A 132 -36.85 -0.56 -38.18
N ASN A 133 -36.00 0.17 -37.46
CA ASN A 133 -35.86 1.63 -37.58
C ASN A 133 -35.32 2.03 -38.95
N LEU A 134 -34.44 1.22 -39.55
CA LEU A 134 -33.95 1.41 -40.91
C LEU A 134 -35.08 1.33 -41.93
N ARG A 135 -35.93 0.30 -41.86
CA ARG A 135 -37.10 0.17 -42.75
C ARG A 135 -38.13 1.26 -42.53
N ALA A 136 -38.30 1.69 -41.29
CA ALA A 136 -39.17 2.80 -40.92
C ALA A 136 -38.59 4.20 -41.27
N LYS A 137 -37.39 4.26 -41.88
CA LYS A 137 -36.68 5.50 -42.23
C LYS A 137 -36.50 6.47 -41.05
N LYS A 138 -36.40 5.95 -39.83
CA LYS A 138 -36.12 6.76 -38.63
C LYS A 138 -34.64 7.13 -38.58
N ASP A 139 -34.30 8.18 -37.85
CA ASP A 139 -32.91 8.56 -37.62
C ASP A 139 -32.18 7.62 -36.66
N LEU A 140 -30.84 7.69 -36.66
CA LEU A 140 -29.98 6.94 -35.75
C LEU A 140 -30.05 7.60 -34.36
N VAL A 141 -30.71 6.91 -33.43
CA VAL A 141 -30.75 7.29 -32.02
C VAL A 141 -30.01 6.19 -31.25
N PHE A 142 -29.03 6.58 -30.44
CA PHE A 142 -28.20 5.69 -29.62
C PHE A 142 -28.46 5.93 -28.15
#